data_AF-A0A1Y3BRJ2-F1
#
_entry.id   AF-A0A1Y3BRJ2-F1
#
_cell.length_a   1.000
_cell.length_b   1.000
_cell.length_c   1.000
_cell.angle_alpha   90.00
_cell.angle_beta   90.00
_cell.angle_gamma   90.00
#
_symmetry.space_group_name_H-M   'P 1'
#
loop_
_entity.id
_entity.type
_entity.pdbx_description
1 polymer ?
#
loop_
_entity_poly.entity_id
_entity_poly.type
_entity_poly.pdbx_seq_one_letter_code
_entity_poly.pdbx_strand_id
1 'polypeptide(L)'
;MNRIPKLEKSTDPLVKNGLQYVYYASPTSSTVWTIGQRSLNDSRSILGATLKPILKNNHQNYNQIWYNDQKPTKRTRSTSTGAHAKGVIVFDGKTGYWLLHSIPQFPSDDSDQSYEYPKRSLNNDRIFIG
;
A
#
# COMPACT_ATOMS: atom_id res chain seq x y z
N MET A 1 1.64 -3.23 8.58
CA MET A 1 0.20 -3.40 8.29
C MET A 1 0.00 -4.72 7.55
N ASN A 2 -1.01 -5.50 7.94
CA ASN A 2 -1.42 -6.72 7.27
C ASN A 2 -2.89 -6.61 6.85
N ARG A 3 -3.17 -6.94 5.59
CA ARG A 3 -4.54 -7.02 5.08
C ARG A 3 -5.24 -8.27 5.63
N ILE A 4 -6.52 -8.14 5.98
CA ILE A 4 -7.37 -9.29 6.32
C ILE A 4 -7.88 -9.93 5.02
N PRO A 5 -7.75 -11.27 4.85
CA PRO A 5 -8.27 -11.96 3.67
C PRO A 5 -9.76 -11.72 3.45
N LYS A 6 -10.19 -11.79 2.18
CA LYS A 6 -11.60 -11.71 1.83
C LYS A 6 -12.33 -12.93 2.38
N LEU A 7 -13.32 -12.73 3.24
CA LEU A 7 -14.16 -13.80 3.79
C LEU A 7 -15.62 -13.57 3.37
N GLU A 8 -16.09 -14.27 2.33
CA GLU A 8 -17.45 -14.07 1.76
C GLU A 8 -18.58 -14.25 2.78
N LYS A 9 -18.36 -15.08 3.80
CA LYS A 9 -19.31 -15.38 4.87
C LYS A 9 -19.26 -14.38 6.04
N SER A 10 -18.39 -13.37 6.00
CA SER A 10 -18.30 -12.37 7.07
C SER A 10 -19.49 -11.42 7.05
N THR A 11 -19.95 -11.03 8.24
CA THR A 11 -20.97 -9.99 8.43
C THR A 11 -20.39 -8.58 8.38
N ASP A 12 -19.06 -8.43 8.55
CA ASP A 12 -18.35 -7.15 8.38
C ASP A 12 -18.17 -6.86 6.88
N PRO A 13 -18.73 -5.77 6.34
CA PRO A 13 -18.60 -5.42 4.92
C PRO A 13 -17.15 -5.21 4.45
N LEU A 14 -16.26 -4.71 5.30
CA LEU A 14 -14.85 -4.51 4.96
C LEU A 14 -14.12 -5.85 4.88
N VAL A 15 -14.38 -6.78 5.80
CA VAL A 15 -13.81 -8.14 5.74
C VAL A 15 -14.38 -8.92 4.55
N LYS A 16 -15.69 -8.82 4.30
CA LYS A 16 -16.37 -9.46 3.17
C LYS A 16 -15.81 -9.00 1.82
N ASN A 17 -15.42 -7.73 1.71
CA ASN A 17 -14.83 -7.18 0.49
C ASN A 17 -13.30 -7.25 0.47
N GLY A 18 -12.66 -7.75 1.54
CA GLY A 18 -11.21 -7.81 1.66
C GLY A 18 -10.56 -6.42 1.68
N LEU A 19 -11.22 -5.46 2.31
CA LEU A 19 -10.79 -4.07 2.49
C LEU A 19 -10.44 -3.76 3.95
N GLN A 20 -10.52 -4.75 4.84
CA GLN A 20 -10.11 -4.60 6.24
C GLN A 20 -8.63 -4.95 6.42
N TYR A 21 -8.00 -4.35 7.42
CA TYR A 21 -6.59 -4.57 7.76
C TYR A 21 -6.33 -4.36 9.25
N VAL A 22 -5.18 -4.85 9.70
CA VAL A 22 -4.60 -4.54 11.01
C VAL A 22 -3.26 -3.85 10.82
N TYR A 23 -2.92 -2.92 11.70
CA TYR A 23 -1.64 -2.22 11.66
C TYR A 23 -1.02 -2.10 13.04
N TYR A 24 0.27 -1.81 13.02
CA TYR A 24 1.08 -1.54 14.18
C TYR A 24 1.87 -0.26 13.87
N ALA A 25 1.87 0.71 14.78
CA ALA A 25 2.56 1.98 14.59
C ALA A 25 3.11 2.49 15.94
N SER A 26 4.43 2.64 16.03
CA SER A 26 5.09 3.37 17.12
C SER A 26 4.88 4.88 16.92
N PRO A 27 4.70 5.72 17.96
CA PRO A 27 4.88 5.47 19.38
C PRO A 27 3.58 5.22 20.14
N THR A 28 2.52 4.74 19.48
CA THR A 28 1.29 4.40 20.23
C THR A 28 1.70 3.46 21.37
N SER A 29 1.35 3.82 22.61
CA SER A 29 1.78 3.12 23.83
C SER A 29 1.26 1.68 23.92
N SER A 30 0.56 1.21 22.89
CA SER A 30 0.08 -0.15 22.73
C SER A 30 1.05 -0.98 21.88
N THR A 31 1.56 -2.07 22.44
CA THR A 31 2.26 -3.14 21.72
C THR A 31 1.31 -4.03 20.90
N VAL A 32 0.11 -3.55 20.57
CA VAL A 32 -1.03 -4.35 20.09
C VAL A 32 -1.38 -3.97 18.65
N TRP A 33 -1.69 -4.98 17.84
CA TRP A 33 -2.26 -4.79 16.51
C TRP A 33 -3.61 -4.08 16.60
N THR A 34 -3.73 -2.96 15.90
CA THR A 34 -4.97 -2.15 15.85
C THR A 34 -5.72 -2.43 14.55
N ILE A 35 -7.04 -2.61 14.64
CA ILE A 35 -7.91 -2.76 13.47
C ILE A 35 -8.07 -1.40 12.78
N GLY A 36 -7.96 -1.39 11.44
CA GLY A 36 -8.23 -0.21 10.63
C GLY A 36 -9.66 0.30 10.82
N GLN A 37 -9.81 1.55 11.24
CA GLN A 37 -11.13 2.19 11.35
C GLN A 37 -11.71 2.62 10.00
N ARG A 38 -10.90 2.57 8.93
CA ARG A 38 -11.27 2.97 7.57
C ARG A 38 -11.00 1.83 6.62
N SER A 39 -11.78 1.80 5.54
CA SER A 39 -11.51 0.92 4.41
C SER A 39 -10.08 1.12 3.90
N LEU A 40 -9.42 0.04 3.51
CA LEU A 40 -8.11 0.08 2.85
C LEU A 40 -8.12 0.96 1.58
N ASN A 41 -9.28 1.16 0.94
CA ASN A 41 -9.42 2.03 -0.24
C ASN A 41 -9.69 3.50 0.12
N ASP A 42 -9.89 3.86 1.39
CA ASP A 42 -10.06 5.27 1.80
C ASP A 42 -8.68 5.97 1.76
N SER A 43 -8.60 7.14 1.12
CA SER A 43 -7.38 7.96 1.08
C SER A 43 -6.95 8.48 2.45
N ARG A 44 -7.83 8.39 3.45
CA ARG A 44 -7.55 8.69 4.88
C ARG A 44 -7.18 7.45 5.69
N SER A 45 -7.15 6.26 5.08
CA SER A 45 -6.57 5.07 5.72
C SER A 45 -5.09 5.30 6.03
N ILE A 46 -4.50 4.45 6.87
CA ILE A 46 -3.08 4.60 7.22
C ILE A 46 -2.18 4.55 5.98
N LEU A 47 -2.48 3.68 5.01
CA LEU A 47 -1.74 3.60 3.76
C LEU A 47 -2.01 4.80 2.85
N GLY A 48 -3.28 5.18 2.70
CA GLY A 48 -3.68 6.33 1.87
C GLY A 48 -3.05 7.63 2.37
N ALA A 49 -3.05 7.85 3.68
CA ALA A 49 -2.46 9.03 4.31
C ALA A 49 -0.95 9.08 4.13
N THR A 50 -0.25 7.95 4.26
CA THR A 50 1.20 7.86 4.00
C THR A 50 1.55 8.18 2.56
N LEU A 51 0.77 7.72 1.59
CA LEU A 51 1.08 7.91 0.16
C LEU A 51 0.61 9.25 -0.39
N LYS A 52 -0.40 9.88 0.21
CA LYS A 52 -1.00 11.13 -0.28
C LYS A 52 0.00 12.26 -0.64
N PRO A 53 1.08 12.52 0.14
CA PRO A 53 2.05 13.56 -0.20
C PRO A 53 2.86 13.27 -1.47
N ILE A 54 2.95 11.99 -1.85
CA ILE A 54 3.77 11.51 -2.97
C ILE A 54 2.95 11.03 -4.17
N LEU A 55 1.69 11.43 -4.27
CA LEU A 55 0.85 11.23 -5.47
C LEU A 55 0.86 12.48 -6.34
N LYS A 56 0.77 12.30 -7.68
CA LYS A 56 1.22 13.22 -8.76
C LYS A 56 0.90 14.71 -8.59
N ASN A 57 -0.18 15.02 -7.88
CA ASN A 57 -0.62 16.39 -7.60
C ASN A 57 0.16 17.09 -6.45
N ASN A 58 1.06 16.42 -5.72
CA ASN A 58 1.74 16.94 -4.51
C ASN A 58 3.28 16.77 -4.48
N HIS A 59 3.93 16.35 -5.58
CA HIS A 59 5.35 15.92 -5.58
C HIS A 59 6.40 17.01 -5.40
N GLN A 60 6.03 18.30 -5.38
CA GLN A 60 7.02 19.39 -5.52
C GLN A 60 8.08 19.44 -4.41
N ASN A 61 7.84 18.74 -3.28
CA ASN A 61 8.74 18.74 -2.13
C ASN A 61 9.45 17.40 -1.86
N TYR A 62 9.22 16.35 -2.67
CA TYR A 62 9.70 14.99 -2.36
C TYR A 62 10.33 14.28 -3.56
N ASN A 63 11.53 13.74 -3.36
CA ASN A 63 12.18 12.80 -4.27
C ASN A 63 11.70 11.37 -4.00
N GLN A 64 11.56 10.57 -5.05
CA GLN A 64 10.91 9.26 -4.97
C GLN A 64 11.57 8.23 -5.88
N ILE A 65 11.73 7.01 -5.37
CA ILE A 65 12.18 5.85 -6.14
C ILE A 65 11.15 4.74 -5.98
N TRP A 66 10.42 4.46 -7.05
CA TRP A 66 9.43 3.38 -7.13
C TRP A 66 10.05 2.15 -7.77
N TYR A 67 9.89 0.97 -7.15
CA TYR A 67 10.33 -0.30 -7.71
C TYR A 67 9.24 -1.36 -7.54
N ASN A 68 8.98 -2.10 -8.62
CA ASN A 68 8.03 -3.21 -8.63
C ASN A 68 8.40 -4.14 -9.80
N ASP A 69 8.73 -5.39 -9.52
CA ASP A 69 9.03 -6.43 -10.53
C ASP A 69 7.79 -6.86 -11.35
N GLN A 70 6.60 -6.43 -10.92
CA GLN A 70 5.32 -6.61 -11.60
C GLN A 70 4.68 -5.24 -11.86
N LYS A 71 5.35 -4.45 -12.70
CA LYS A 71 4.89 -3.11 -13.10
C LYS A 71 3.46 -3.18 -13.66
N PRO A 72 2.63 -2.16 -13.40
CA PRO A 72 1.37 -2.02 -14.10
C PRO A 72 1.66 -1.66 -15.56
N THR A 73 1.78 -2.66 -16.43
CA THR A 73 1.72 -2.47 -17.89
C THR A 73 0.92 -3.61 -18.50
N LYS A 74 0.00 -3.28 -19.40
CA LYS A 74 -0.93 -4.22 -20.06
C LYS A 74 -0.25 -5.31 -20.95
N ARG A 75 1.08 -5.39 -21.03
CA ARG A 75 1.73 -6.14 -22.13
C ARG A 75 2.99 -6.96 -21.87
N THR A 76 3.53 -7.04 -20.66
CA THR A 76 4.69 -7.92 -20.44
C THR A 76 4.43 -8.84 -19.26
N ARG A 77 4.24 -10.14 -19.55
CA ARG A 77 4.46 -11.20 -18.55
C ARG A 77 5.83 -10.91 -17.94
N SER A 78 5.88 -10.61 -16.65
CA SER A 78 7.14 -10.48 -15.93
C SER A 78 7.87 -11.82 -16.01
N THR A 79 8.94 -11.87 -16.79
CA THR A 79 9.89 -12.99 -16.86
C THR A 79 11.04 -12.80 -15.86
N SER A 80 10.80 -12.02 -14.79
CA SER A 80 11.82 -11.66 -13.81
C SER A 80 12.28 -12.88 -13.01
N THR A 81 13.56 -13.23 -13.17
CA THR A 81 14.35 -14.05 -12.24
C THR A 81 14.84 -13.26 -11.03
N GLY A 82 14.50 -11.96 -10.94
CA GLY A 82 14.90 -11.06 -9.87
C GLY A 82 14.04 -11.19 -8.60
N ALA A 83 14.52 -10.58 -7.52
CA ALA A 83 13.84 -10.56 -6.23
C ALA A 83 12.42 -9.98 -6.35
N HIS A 84 11.43 -10.67 -5.77
CA HIS A 84 10.05 -10.21 -5.65
C HIS A 84 9.93 -9.06 -4.63
N ALA A 85 10.58 -7.94 -4.92
CA ALA A 85 10.65 -6.76 -4.08
C ALA A 85 9.83 -5.64 -4.71
N LYS A 86 8.96 -5.03 -3.90
CA LYS A 86 8.13 -3.90 -4.31
C LYS A 86 8.13 -2.85 -3.21
N GLY A 87 8.14 -1.58 -3.61
CA GLY A 87 8.15 -0.50 -2.65
C GLY A 87 8.40 0.88 -3.24
N VAL A 88 8.44 1.84 -2.33
CA VAL A 88 8.80 3.23 -2.61
C VAL A 88 9.71 3.75 -1.53
N ILE A 89 10.78 4.42 -1.95
CA ILE A 89 11.63 5.23 -1.08
C ILE A 89 11.27 6.69 -1.35
N VAL A 90 11.01 7.44 -0.30
CA VAL A 90 10.65 8.87 -0.35
C VAL A 90 11.59 9.66 0.53
N PHE A 91 12.07 10.81 0.06
CA PHE A 91 12.96 11.67 0.84
C PHE A 91 12.93 13.13 0.39
N ASP A 92 13.19 14.05 1.31
CA ASP A 92 13.27 15.51 1.06
C ASP A 92 14.70 16.07 1.28
N GLY A 93 15.68 15.19 1.45
CA GLY A 93 17.08 15.54 1.76
C GLY A 93 17.39 15.67 3.25
N LYS A 94 16.39 15.62 4.13
CA LYS A 94 16.54 15.60 5.60
C LYS A 94 15.87 14.40 6.24
N THR A 95 14.67 14.08 5.76
CA THR A 95 13.82 13.00 6.24
C THR A 95 13.40 12.13 5.06
N GLY A 96 12.94 10.93 5.39
CA GLY A 96 12.43 10.01 4.40
C GLY A 96 11.78 8.80 5.05
N TYR A 97 11.14 8.01 4.24
CA TYR A 97 10.62 6.71 4.64
C TYR A 97 10.80 5.70 3.52
N TRP A 98 10.86 4.44 3.91
CA TRP A 98 10.86 3.31 3.00
C TRP A 98 9.62 2.47 3.22
N LEU A 99 8.76 2.42 2.20
CA LEU A 99 7.60 1.55 2.16
C LEU A 99 7.91 0.30 1.36
N LEU A 100 7.80 -0.85 2.01
CA LEU A 100 7.95 -2.19 1.43
C LEU A 100 6.58 -2.86 1.34
N HIS A 101 6.24 -3.48 0.20
CA HIS A 101 4.97 -4.19 0.05
C HIS A 101 5.06 -5.44 -0.83
N SER A 102 4.05 -6.31 -0.73
CA SER A 102 3.85 -7.47 -1.62
C SER A 102 2.83 -7.24 -2.75
N ILE A 103 2.18 -6.06 -2.77
CA ILE A 103 1.04 -5.77 -3.64
C ILE A 103 1.48 -5.64 -5.12
N PRO A 104 0.98 -6.48 -6.05
CA PRO A 104 1.27 -6.34 -7.47
C PRO A 104 0.61 -5.10 -8.07
N GLN A 105 1.21 -4.50 -9.11
CA GLN A 105 0.62 -3.36 -9.84
C GLN A 105 0.28 -2.16 -8.95
N PHE A 106 1.05 -1.99 -7.87
CA PHE A 106 0.92 -0.87 -6.94
C PHE A 106 2.14 0.05 -7.05
N PRO A 107 1.92 1.38 -7.08
CA PRO A 107 0.63 2.05 -7.16
C PRO A 107 0.02 1.84 -8.57
N SER A 108 -1.31 1.91 -8.73
CA SER A 108 -1.96 1.63 -10.03
C SER A 108 -1.57 2.69 -11.08
N ASP A 109 -1.65 2.39 -12.38
CA ASP A 109 -1.41 3.43 -13.42
C ASP A 109 -2.36 4.63 -13.25
N ASP A 110 -3.58 4.39 -12.77
CA ASP A 110 -4.58 5.43 -12.48
C ASP A 110 -4.35 6.16 -11.14
N SER A 111 -3.39 5.70 -10.32
CA SER A 111 -3.01 6.35 -9.05
C SER A 111 -2.31 7.70 -9.23
N ASP A 112 -2.06 8.07 -10.48
CA ASP A 112 -1.52 9.34 -10.95
C ASP A 112 -2.36 10.58 -10.55
N GLN A 113 -3.53 10.41 -9.92
CA GLN A 113 -4.31 11.55 -9.40
C GLN A 113 -4.88 11.32 -8.00
N SER A 114 -5.11 10.07 -7.60
CA SER A 114 -5.71 9.74 -6.31
C SER A 114 -5.29 8.35 -5.83
N TYR A 115 -5.27 8.15 -4.50
CA TYR A 115 -4.97 6.86 -3.91
C TYR A 115 -6.04 5.83 -4.27
N GLU A 116 -5.64 4.73 -4.91
CA GLU A 116 -6.48 3.55 -5.14
C GLU A 116 -5.69 2.28 -4.78
N TYR A 117 -6.33 1.40 -3.99
CA TYR A 117 -5.79 0.07 -3.72
C TYR A 117 -6.19 -0.89 -4.86
N PRO A 118 -5.29 -1.73 -5.38
CA PRO A 118 -5.55 -2.52 -6.57
C PRO A 118 -6.56 -3.65 -6.30
N LYS A 119 -7.58 -3.75 -7.15
CA LYS A 119 -8.65 -4.77 -7.09
C LYS A 119 -8.14 -6.20 -7.28
N ARG A 120 -6.98 -6.38 -7.92
CA ARG A 120 -6.37 -7.68 -8.26
C ARG A 120 -5.37 -8.18 -7.22
N SER A 121 -5.37 -7.62 -6.01
CA SER A 121 -4.53 -8.19 -4.96
C SER A 121 -5.01 -9.60 -4.56
N LEU A 122 -4.15 -10.58 -4.85
CA LEU A 122 -4.35 -12.01 -4.59
C LEU A 122 -3.83 -12.37 -3.20
N ASN A 123 -4.65 -12.13 -2.17
CA ASN A 123 -4.51 -12.64 -0.79
C ASN A 123 -3.21 -12.31 -0.03
N ASN A 124 -3.35 -11.97 1.26
CA ASN A 124 -2.23 -11.79 2.22
C ASN A 124 -1.25 -10.64 1.93
N ASP A 125 -1.75 -9.46 1.56
CA ASP A 125 -0.88 -8.29 1.43
C ASP A 125 -0.27 -7.86 2.75
N ARG A 126 1.03 -7.60 2.70
CA ARG A 126 1.81 -7.06 3.81
C ARG A 126 2.46 -5.76 3.38
N ILE A 127 2.43 -4.78 4.26
CA ILE A 127 3.08 -3.49 4.09
C ILE A 127 3.89 -3.17 5.34
N PHE A 128 5.14 -2.77 5.13
CA PHE A 128 6.03 -2.25 6.16
C PHE A 128 6.45 -0.84 5.79
N ILE A 129 6.48 0.05 6.78
CA ILE A 129 6.97 1.42 6.63
C ILE A 129 8.02 1.60 7.71
N GLY A 130 9.21 2.05 7.31
CA GLY A 130 10.34 2.37 8.18
C GLY A 130 10.93 3.73 7.85
#